data_AF-A0AAV9CKQ9-F1
#
_entry.id   AF-A0AAV9CKQ9-F1
#
_cell.length_a   1.000
_cell.length_b   1.000
_cell.length_c   1.000
_cell.angle_alpha   90.00
_cell.angle_beta   90.00
_cell.angle_gamma   90.00
#
_symmetry.space_group_name_H-M   'P 1'
#
loop_
_entity.id
_entity.type
_entity.pdbx_description
1 polymer ?
#
loop_
_entity_poly.entity_id
_entity_poly.type
_entity_poly.pdbx_seq_one_letter_code
_entity_poly.pdbx_strand_id
1 'polypeptide(L)'
;MTMQLLLLLLLFTSAASDPHWLPATATWYGSPEGDGSDGGACGYGSMVDVRPYKAHDGAVSPVLFKNGEGCGACYKVRCLDSRMCSRRAATIIVTDECPGGYCSGGKTHFDLSGAAFGRMAVSGYGSNLRNKGEIQVVYRRELARDEAHMGCQLVHNRGTFEGTFLTEATTLSTKEPSLQEMSFQETGLPRQLTLLA
;
A
#
# COMPACT_ATOMS: atom_id res chain seq x y z
N MET A 1 39.42 -25.88 -19.99
CA MET A 1 38.19 -25.22 -20.46
C MET A 1 37.04 -25.42 -19.47
N THR A 2 37.21 -25.05 -18.20
CA THR A 2 36.17 -25.24 -17.16
C THR A 2 36.05 -24.07 -16.18
N MET A 3 36.97 -23.10 -16.20
CA MET A 3 36.91 -21.91 -15.34
C MET A 3 36.15 -20.71 -15.93
N GLN A 4 35.87 -20.70 -17.24
CA GLN A 4 35.08 -19.62 -17.86
C GLN A 4 33.57 -19.81 -17.71
N LEU A 5 33.11 -21.03 -17.41
CA LEU A 5 31.67 -21.31 -17.26
C LEU A 5 31.16 -21.00 -15.83
N LEU A 6 32.05 -20.98 -14.83
CA LEU A 6 31.68 -20.66 -13.45
C LEU A 6 31.49 -19.15 -13.22
N LEU A 7 32.06 -18.30 -14.08
CA LEU A 7 31.97 -16.84 -13.99
C LEU A 7 30.65 -16.28 -14.52
N LEU A 8 29.94 -17.02 -15.39
CA LEU A 8 28.65 -16.64 -15.96
C LEU A 8 27.45 -16.95 -15.03
N LEU A 9 27.62 -17.86 -14.06
CA LEU A 9 26.59 -18.20 -13.07
C LEU A 9 26.48 -17.18 -11.92
N LEU A 10 27.43 -16.24 -11.79
CA LEU A 10 27.44 -15.23 -10.73
C LEU A 10 26.76 -13.91 -11.13
N LEU A 11 26.23 -13.78 -12.36
CA LEU A 11 25.59 -12.56 -12.85
C LEU A 11 24.07 -12.49 -12.63
N PHE A 12 23.46 -13.51 -12.02
CA PHE A 12 22.08 -13.44 -11.54
C PHE A 12 22.02 -13.13 -10.04
N THR A 13 22.85 -12.19 -9.57
CA THR A 13 22.49 -11.49 -8.34
C THR A 13 21.39 -10.52 -8.70
N SER A 14 20.13 -10.90 -8.43
CA SER A 14 19.03 -9.95 -8.42
C SER A 14 19.46 -8.76 -7.56
N ALA A 15 19.54 -7.58 -8.18
CA ALA A 15 19.69 -6.35 -7.45
C ALA A 15 18.42 -6.17 -6.63
N ALA A 16 18.39 -6.75 -5.43
CA ALA A 16 17.47 -6.34 -4.40
C ALA A 16 17.83 -4.88 -4.13
N SER A 17 17.10 -3.97 -4.77
CA SER A 17 17.16 -2.56 -4.45
C SER A 17 16.93 -2.45 -2.95
N ASP A 18 17.98 -2.08 -2.22
CA ASP A 18 17.78 -1.53 -0.89
C ASP A 18 16.87 -0.32 -1.10
N PRO A 19 15.58 -0.37 -0.69
CA PRO A 19 14.67 0.67 -1.09
C PRO A 19 15.03 1.88 -0.23
N HIS A 20 15.76 2.81 -0.84
CA HIS A 20 16.18 4.04 -0.20
C HIS A 20 14.95 4.77 0.33
N TRP A 21 14.99 5.11 1.62
CA TRP A 21 13.92 5.85 2.29
C TRP A 21 13.84 7.27 1.71
N LEU A 22 12.66 7.65 1.24
CA LEU A 22 12.39 8.96 0.68
C LEU A 22 11.65 9.85 1.70
N PRO A 23 11.92 11.16 1.73
CA PRO A 23 11.21 12.08 2.61
C PRO A 23 9.76 12.30 2.16
N ALA A 24 8.86 12.46 3.10
CA ALA A 24 7.47 12.86 2.89
C ALA A 24 6.90 13.53 4.15
N THR A 25 5.69 14.07 4.08
CA THR A 25 4.90 14.42 5.26
C THR A 25 3.68 13.54 5.41
N ALA A 26 3.13 13.48 6.62
CA ALA A 26 1.92 12.73 6.88
C ALA A 26 0.96 13.48 7.82
N THR A 27 -0.33 13.41 7.53
CA THR A 27 -1.45 13.76 8.42
C THR A 27 -2.32 12.54 8.65
N TRP A 28 -3.47 12.74 9.29
CA TRP A 28 -4.48 11.71 9.44
C TRP A 28 -5.90 12.27 9.39
N TYR A 29 -6.84 11.39 9.05
CA TYR A 29 -8.26 11.70 8.97
C TYR A 29 -9.14 10.61 9.60
N GLY A 30 -10.45 10.92 9.70
CA GLY A 30 -11.44 10.02 10.26
C GLY A 30 -11.36 9.89 11.78
N SER A 31 -11.81 8.73 12.29
CA SER A 31 -11.78 8.45 13.73
C SER A 31 -10.37 8.06 14.20
N PRO A 32 -9.95 8.41 15.44
CA PRO A 32 -8.59 8.11 15.93
C PRO A 32 -8.16 6.65 15.86
N GLU A 33 -9.10 5.71 15.97
CA GLU A 33 -8.86 4.27 15.85
C GLU A 33 -9.65 3.64 14.68
N GLY A 34 -10.12 4.48 13.75
CA GLY A 34 -10.85 4.05 12.55
C GLY A 34 -9.93 3.77 11.37
N ASP A 35 -10.50 3.14 10.34
CA ASP A 35 -9.80 2.66 9.15
C ASP A 35 -9.97 3.61 7.94
N GLY A 36 -10.21 4.90 8.20
CA GLY A 36 -10.34 5.91 7.14
C GLY A 36 -11.80 6.15 6.73
N SER A 37 -12.09 5.99 5.43
CA SER A 37 -13.42 6.21 4.85
C SER A 37 -13.82 5.10 3.88
N ASP A 38 -15.09 4.68 3.95
CA ASP A 38 -15.72 3.71 3.04
C ASP A 38 -15.91 4.25 1.60
N GLY A 39 -15.50 5.48 1.28
CA GLY A 39 -15.78 6.17 0.02
C GLY A 39 -14.58 6.58 -0.82
N GLY A 40 -13.39 6.03 -0.52
CA GLY A 40 -12.13 6.48 -1.14
C GLY A 40 -12.07 6.32 -2.67
N ALA A 41 -11.22 7.13 -3.31
CA ALA A 41 -11.04 7.23 -4.76
C ALA A 41 -10.64 5.91 -5.46
N CYS A 42 -10.13 4.92 -4.72
CA CYS A 42 -9.86 3.59 -5.26
C CYS A 42 -11.09 2.68 -5.33
N GLY A 43 -12.24 3.08 -4.76
CA GLY A 43 -13.49 2.35 -4.87
C GLY A 43 -13.57 1.06 -4.03
N TYR A 44 -12.74 0.92 -3.00
CA TYR A 44 -12.74 -0.28 -2.15
C TYR A 44 -13.95 -0.39 -1.20
N GLY A 45 -14.72 0.67 -1.01
CA GLY A 45 -15.93 0.60 -0.20
C GLY A 45 -15.63 0.24 1.25
N SER A 46 -16.52 -0.54 1.86
CA SER A 46 -16.38 -1.08 3.22
C SER A 46 -15.27 -2.15 3.37
N MET A 47 -14.53 -2.48 2.31
CA MET A 47 -13.40 -3.41 2.43
C MET A 47 -12.23 -2.84 3.24
N VAL A 48 -12.16 -1.51 3.39
CA VAL A 48 -11.13 -0.83 4.20
C VAL A 48 -11.20 -1.25 5.68
N ASP A 49 -12.38 -1.63 6.17
CA ASP A 49 -12.64 -2.04 7.56
C ASP A 49 -12.25 -3.49 7.89
N VAL A 50 -11.89 -4.29 6.88
CA VAL A 50 -11.50 -5.70 7.03
C VAL A 50 -10.04 -5.92 6.64
N ARG A 51 -9.45 -7.03 7.08
CA ARG A 51 -8.09 -7.39 6.63
C ARG A 51 -8.11 -7.63 5.12
N PRO A 52 -7.06 -7.25 4.38
CA PRO A 52 -5.77 -6.72 4.85
C PRO A 52 -5.70 -5.19 5.06
N TYR A 53 -6.76 -4.44 4.74
CA TYR A 53 -6.77 -2.96 4.76
C TYR A 53 -6.95 -2.35 6.14
N LYS A 54 -7.65 -3.06 7.04
CA LYS A 54 -7.89 -2.63 8.42
C LYS A 54 -6.62 -2.14 9.11
N ALA A 55 -6.64 -0.89 9.56
CA ALA A 55 -5.56 -0.15 10.20
C ALA A 55 -4.27 0.03 9.37
N HIS A 56 -4.40 -0.12 8.05
CA HIS A 56 -3.36 0.06 7.04
C HIS A 56 -3.79 1.01 5.91
N ASP A 57 -5.04 1.48 5.94
CA ASP A 57 -5.63 2.43 5.00
C ASP A 57 -4.97 3.83 5.05
N GLY A 58 -4.85 4.45 3.88
CA GLY A 58 -4.48 5.85 3.76
C GLY A 58 -4.66 6.43 2.36
N ALA A 59 -5.01 7.73 2.33
CA ALA A 59 -5.01 8.56 1.14
C ALA A 59 -3.60 9.07 0.85
N VAL A 60 -3.27 9.25 -0.43
CA VAL A 60 -1.96 9.79 -0.83
C VAL A 60 -2.09 10.96 -1.79
N SER A 61 -1.08 11.83 -1.78
CA SER A 61 -0.95 12.93 -2.73
C SER A 61 -0.96 12.46 -4.20
N PRO A 62 -1.30 13.33 -5.17
CA PRO A 62 -1.41 12.97 -6.59
C PRO A 62 -0.14 12.36 -7.18
N VAL A 63 1.04 12.71 -6.65
CA VAL A 63 2.33 12.15 -7.10
C VAL A 63 2.47 10.64 -6.83
N LEU A 64 1.80 10.13 -5.80
CA LEU A 64 1.74 8.69 -5.49
C LEU A 64 0.45 8.04 -6.00
N PHE A 65 -0.66 8.77 -5.98
CA PHE A 65 -1.96 8.26 -6.44
C PHE A 65 -1.98 8.04 -7.96
N LYS A 66 -1.33 8.92 -8.73
CA LYS A 66 -1.15 8.79 -10.19
C LYS A 66 -2.45 8.50 -10.94
N ASN A 67 -3.50 9.28 -10.67
CA ASN A 67 -4.82 9.09 -11.28
C ASN A 67 -5.36 7.65 -11.14
N GLY A 68 -5.16 7.04 -9.98
CA GLY A 68 -5.64 5.69 -9.66
C GLY A 68 -4.64 4.57 -9.93
N GLU A 69 -3.55 4.80 -10.67
CA GLU A 69 -2.51 3.77 -10.86
C GLU A 69 -1.79 3.39 -9.55
N GLY A 70 -1.87 4.27 -8.54
CA GLY A 70 -1.35 4.03 -7.21
C GLY A 70 -2.25 3.17 -6.32
N CYS A 71 -3.50 2.91 -6.69
CA CYS A 71 -4.43 2.13 -5.87
C CYS A 71 -3.89 0.73 -5.59
N GLY A 72 -3.97 0.29 -4.33
CA GLY A 72 -3.45 -0.99 -3.85
C GLY A 72 -1.93 -1.04 -3.69
N ALA A 73 -1.20 0.03 -4.05
CA ALA A 73 0.23 0.10 -3.79
C ALA A 73 0.52 0.13 -2.28
N CYS A 74 1.61 -0.51 -1.88
CA CYS A 74 2.05 -0.51 -0.49
C CYS A 74 3.30 0.30 -0.25
N TYR A 75 3.29 0.98 0.89
CA TYR A 75 4.40 1.72 1.41
C TYR A 75 4.69 1.33 2.85
N LYS A 76 5.97 1.26 3.19
CA LYS A 76 6.40 1.38 4.57
C LYS A 76 6.57 2.86 4.87
N VAL A 77 5.93 3.35 5.92
CA VAL A 77 6.02 4.74 6.36
C VAL A 77 6.54 4.76 7.81
N ARG A 78 7.54 5.59 8.06
CA ARG A 78 8.23 5.68 9.35
C ARG A 78 8.30 7.12 9.82
N CYS A 79 7.76 7.38 11.00
CA CYS A 79 7.95 8.64 11.70
C CYS A 79 9.38 8.80 12.24
N LEU A 80 9.85 10.04 12.33
CA LEU A 80 11.22 10.39 12.69
C LEU A 80 11.43 10.90 14.13
N ASP A 81 10.38 11.31 14.87
CA ASP A 81 10.54 11.82 16.24
C ASP A 81 10.79 10.66 17.22
N SER A 82 12.05 10.50 17.64
CA SER A 82 12.50 9.40 18.51
C SER A 82 11.84 9.37 19.89
N ARG A 83 11.20 10.45 20.33
CA ARG A 83 10.53 10.53 21.64
C ARG A 83 9.15 9.87 21.64
N MET A 84 8.51 9.77 20.47
CA MET A 84 7.13 9.30 20.34
C MET A 84 6.98 8.19 19.31
N CYS A 85 7.88 8.10 18.34
CA CYS A 85 7.73 7.21 17.20
C CYS A 85 8.40 5.86 17.43
N SER A 86 7.69 4.81 17.03
CA SER A 86 8.17 3.45 17.05
C SER A 86 9.35 3.28 16.08
N ARG A 87 10.22 2.32 16.37
CA ARG A 87 11.25 1.89 15.41
C ARG A 87 10.67 1.15 14.22
N ARG A 88 9.43 0.65 14.34
CA ARG A 88 8.74 -0.09 13.28
C ARG A 88 8.04 0.89 12.33
N ALA A 89 8.19 0.65 11.04
CA ALA A 89 7.43 1.35 10.01
C ALA A 89 6.00 0.78 9.92
N ALA A 90 5.01 1.65 9.78
CA ALA A 90 3.65 1.26 9.44
C ALA A 90 3.59 0.78 7.98
N THR A 91 2.81 -0.28 7.72
CA THR A 91 2.41 -0.62 6.34
C THR A 91 1.20 0.22 6.01
N ILE A 92 1.26 0.94 4.89
CA ILE A 92 0.16 1.72 4.33
C ILE A 92 -0.20 1.12 2.98
N ILE A 93 -1.49 0.86 2.76
CA ILE A 93 -2.08 0.48 1.49
C ILE A 93 -2.80 1.70 0.95
N VAL A 94 -2.56 2.06 -0.31
CA VAL A 94 -3.22 3.20 -0.96
C VAL A 94 -4.65 2.83 -1.32
N THR A 95 -5.60 3.54 -0.74
CA THR A 95 -7.04 3.29 -0.88
C THR A 95 -7.82 4.54 -1.32
N ASP A 96 -7.18 5.70 -1.28
CA ASP A 96 -7.81 6.98 -1.58
C ASP A 96 -6.80 8.01 -2.12
N GLU A 97 -7.31 9.12 -2.65
CA GLU A 97 -6.56 10.27 -3.10
C GLU A 97 -6.80 11.46 -2.17
N CYS A 98 -5.72 12.16 -1.83
CA CYS A 98 -5.78 13.47 -1.21
C CYS A 98 -5.30 14.52 -2.23
N PRO A 99 -6.18 15.23 -2.95
CA PRO A 99 -5.76 16.16 -4.01
C PRO A 99 -5.43 17.58 -3.50
N GLY A 100 -5.98 17.95 -2.34
CA GLY A 100 -5.96 19.31 -1.78
C GLY A 100 -5.05 19.50 -0.57
N GLY A 101 -4.94 20.74 -0.10
CA GLY A 101 -4.32 21.08 1.19
C GLY A 101 -2.87 20.60 1.33
N TYR A 102 -2.61 19.77 2.32
CA TYR A 102 -1.27 19.21 2.61
C TYR A 102 -0.67 18.41 1.44
N CYS A 103 -1.54 17.87 0.58
CA CYS A 103 -1.18 17.02 -0.54
C CYS A 103 -0.96 17.78 -1.86
N SER A 104 -1.20 19.09 -1.86
CA SER A 104 -1.03 19.94 -3.03
C SER A 104 0.42 20.40 -3.24
N GLY A 105 0.70 20.95 -4.43
CA GLY A 105 2.01 21.56 -4.75
C GLY A 105 3.11 20.56 -5.09
N GLY A 106 2.76 19.34 -5.53
CA GLY A 106 3.73 18.34 -5.98
C GLY A 106 4.56 17.70 -4.86
N LYS A 107 4.15 17.86 -3.60
CA LYS A 107 4.80 17.23 -2.45
C LYS A 107 4.31 15.78 -2.31
N THR A 108 5.21 14.91 -1.85
CA THR A 108 4.79 13.58 -1.39
C THR A 108 4.17 13.68 -0.01
N HIS A 109 2.89 13.34 0.08
CA HIS A 109 2.12 13.38 1.33
C HIS A 109 1.28 12.11 1.51
N PHE A 110 1.17 11.68 2.76
CA PHE A 110 0.33 10.56 3.21
C PHE A 110 -0.72 11.07 4.20
N ASP A 111 -2.00 11.06 3.82
CA ASP A 111 -3.09 11.37 4.75
C ASP A 111 -3.70 10.06 5.24
N LEU A 112 -3.26 9.60 6.41
CA LEU A 112 -3.47 8.24 6.88
C LEU A 112 -4.79 8.09 7.66
N SER A 113 -5.33 6.87 7.72
CA SER A 113 -6.36 6.59 8.73
C SER A 113 -5.82 6.83 10.15
N GLY A 114 -6.69 7.25 11.08
CA GLY A 114 -6.29 7.50 12.47
C GLY A 114 -5.60 6.30 13.14
N ALA A 115 -6.07 5.08 12.85
CA ALA A 115 -5.43 3.85 13.32
C ALA A 115 -4.04 3.64 12.72
N ALA A 116 -3.87 3.82 11.40
CA ALA A 116 -2.57 3.67 10.74
C ALA A 116 -1.56 4.72 11.23
N PHE A 117 -2.00 5.97 11.39
CA PHE A 117 -1.16 7.05 11.89
C PHE A 117 -0.71 6.79 13.33
N GLY A 118 -1.64 6.40 14.21
CA GLY A 118 -1.35 6.09 15.61
C GLY A 118 -0.37 4.92 15.79
N ARG A 119 -0.40 3.93 14.88
CA ARG A 119 0.51 2.77 14.91
C ARG A 119 1.97 3.10 14.61
N MET A 120 2.26 4.29 14.06
CA MET A 120 3.64 4.76 13.95
C MET A 120 4.24 5.18 15.30
N ALA A 121 3.41 5.41 16.32
CA ALA A 121 3.87 5.75 17.65
C ALA A 121 4.32 4.52 18.45
N VAL A 122 5.11 4.75 19.50
CA VAL A 122 5.30 3.76 20.58
C VAL A 122 3.95 3.46 21.22
N SER A 123 3.74 2.23 21.68
CA SER A 123 2.49 1.83 22.35
C SER A 123 2.09 2.84 23.44
N GLY A 124 0.84 3.28 23.41
CA GLY A 124 0.30 4.31 24.31
C GLY A 124 0.50 5.77 23.87
N TYR A 125 1.37 6.05 22.89
CA TYR A 125 1.65 7.41 22.40
C TYR A 125 0.88 7.78 21.12
N GLY A 126 -0.04 6.93 20.65
CA GLY A 126 -0.79 7.16 19.41
C GLY A 126 -1.54 8.51 19.41
N SER A 127 -2.20 8.84 20.52
CA SER A 127 -2.90 10.13 20.66
C SER A 127 -1.94 11.31 20.68
N ASN A 128 -0.78 11.18 21.32
CA ASN A 128 0.22 12.24 21.32
C ASN A 128 0.77 12.51 19.92
N LEU A 129 0.99 11.44 19.13
CA LEU A 129 1.42 11.57 17.74
C LEU A 129 0.32 12.24 16.90
N ARG A 130 -0.94 11.77 17.02
CA ARG A 130 -2.10 12.37 16.33
C ARG A 130 -2.29 13.85 16.64
N ASN A 131 -2.04 14.28 17.88
CA ASN A 131 -2.12 15.68 18.29
C ASN A 131 -1.06 16.59 17.65
N LYS A 132 -0.04 16.04 16.97
CA LYS A 132 0.88 16.83 16.15
C LYS A 132 0.24 17.34 14.87
N GLY A 133 -0.84 16.70 14.40
CA GLY A 133 -1.47 16.99 13.12
C GLY A 133 -0.58 16.49 11.97
N GLU A 134 0.29 17.37 11.46
CA GLU A 134 1.25 17.06 10.41
C GLU A 134 2.62 16.68 10.99
N ILE A 135 3.22 15.59 10.49
CA ILE A 135 4.55 15.15 10.88
C ILE A 135 5.45 14.87 9.66
N GLN A 136 6.75 14.98 9.88
CA GLN A 136 7.76 14.53 8.91
C GLN A 136 7.93 13.02 9.01
N VAL A 137 7.90 12.35 7.86
CA VAL A 137 8.07 10.90 7.76
C VAL A 137 9.09 10.58 6.67
N VAL A 138 9.56 9.33 6.68
CA VAL A 138 10.19 8.74 5.51
C VAL A 138 9.38 7.54 5.06
N TYR A 139 9.39 7.29 3.76
CA TYR A 139 8.66 6.18 3.18
C TYR A 139 9.51 5.41 2.18
N ARG A 140 9.11 4.18 1.90
CA ARG A 140 9.64 3.40 0.78
C ARG A 140 8.54 2.49 0.24
N ARG A 141 8.60 2.18 -1.05
CA ARG A 141 7.67 1.22 -1.66
C ARG A 141 8.00 -0.19 -1.17
N GLU A 142 6.99 -0.92 -0.74
CA GLU A 142 7.13 -2.32 -0.32
C GLU A 142 6.58 -3.21 -1.43
N LEU A 143 7.36 -4.19 -1.86
CA LEU A 143 6.88 -5.23 -2.77
C LEU A 143 6.16 -6.28 -1.93
N ALA A 144 5.02 -6.78 -2.41
CA ALA A 144 4.31 -7.87 -1.74
C ALA A 144 5.26 -9.09 -1.63
N ARG A 145 5.59 -9.51 -0.40
CA ARG A 145 6.47 -10.66 -0.18
C ARG A 145 5.85 -11.76 0.68
N ASP A 146 4.82 -11.46 1.50
CA ASP A 146 4.23 -12.42 2.45
C ASP A 146 2.73 -12.16 2.71
N GLU A 147 2.05 -13.13 3.34
CA GLU A 147 0.60 -13.09 3.63
C GLU A 147 0.12 -11.85 4.41
N ALA A 148 0.96 -11.31 5.31
CA ALA A 148 0.67 -10.07 6.04
C ALA A 148 0.55 -8.83 5.13
N HIS A 149 0.91 -8.97 3.86
CA HIS A 149 0.95 -7.94 2.83
C HIS A 149 0.13 -8.33 1.60
N MET A 150 -0.78 -9.31 1.67
CA MET A 150 -1.63 -9.68 0.51
C MET A 150 -2.49 -8.52 -0.02
N GLY A 151 -2.78 -7.50 0.80
CA GLY A 151 -3.43 -6.26 0.34
C GLY A 151 -2.58 -5.39 -0.58
N CYS A 152 -1.27 -5.65 -0.65
CA CYS A 152 -0.28 -4.91 -1.43
C CYS A 152 -0.16 -5.38 -2.89
N GLN A 153 -0.93 -6.39 -3.30
CA GLN A 153 -0.78 -7.08 -4.58
C GLN A 153 -1.79 -6.64 -5.64
N LEU A 154 -2.90 -6.00 -5.22
CA LEU A 154 -3.98 -5.60 -6.13
C LEU A 154 -3.76 -4.17 -6.64
N VAL A 155 -2.73 -3.97 -7.47
CA VAL A 155 -2.66 -2.75 -8.30
C VAL A 155 -3.73 -2.90 -9.37
N HIS A 156 -4.82 -2.18 -9.19
CA HIS A 156 -5.97 -2.26 -10.08
C HIS A 156 -5.66 -1.56 -11.41
N ASN A 157 -5.17 -2.29 -12.41
CA ASN A 157 -4.88 -1.71 -13.71
C ASN A 157 -6.20 -1.59 -14.50
N ARG A 158 -6.87 -0.44 -14.39
CA ARG A 158 -8.03 0.02 -15.18
C ARG A 158 -9.10 -1.04 -15.48
N GLY A 159 -9.84 -1.44 -14.45
CA GLY A 159 -11.17 -2.03 -14.60
C GLY A 159 -12.08 -1.58 -13.46
N THR A 160 -13.37 -1.46 -13.71
CA THR A 160 -14.37 -1.41 -12.64
C THR A 160 -14.75 -2.84 -12.35
N PHE A 161 -14.17 -3.47 -11.33
CA PHE A 161 -14.57 -4.82 -10.92
C PHE A 161 -15.61 -4.69 -9.81
N GLU A 162 -16.75 -5.35 -9.97
CA GLU A 162 -17.77 -5.43 -8.91
C GLU A 162 -17.22 -6.23 -7.72
N GLY A 163 -17.65 -5.92 -6.49
CA GLY A 163 -16.99 -6.36 -5.25
C GLY A 163 -16.77 -7.88 -5.07
N THR A 164 -17.58 -8.73 -5.70
CA THR A 164 -17.36 -10.20 -5.72
C THR A 164 -16.10 -10.59 -6.49
N PHE A 165 -15.81 -9.90 -7.60
CA PHE A 165 -14.64 -10.19 -8.45
C PHE A 165 -13.33 -9.78 -7.79
N LEU A 166 -13.35 -8.74 -6.95
CA LEU A 166 -12.19 -8.37 -6.13
C LEU A 166 -11.86 -9.47 -5.11
N THR A 167 -12.89 -10.09 -4.52
CA THR A 167 -12.71 -11.19 -3.56
C THR A 167 -12.09 -12.43 -4.23
N GLU A 168 -12.55 -12.78 -5.43
CA GLU A 168 -11.98 -13.89 -6.21
C GLU A 168 -10.55 -13.59 -6.70
N ALA A 169 -10.29 -12.40 -7.24
CA ALA A 169 -8.93 -11.99 -7.63
C ALA A 169 -7.97 -11.98 -6.44
N THR A 170 -8.43 -11.54 -5.26
CA THR A 170 -7.67 -11.64 -4.01
C THR A 170 -7.38 -13.10 -3.67
N THR A 171 -8.37 -13.98 -3.76
CA THR A 171 -8.24 -15.42 -3.46
C THR A 171 -7.32 -16.16 -4.45
N LEU A 172 -7.32 -15.78 -5.73
CA LEU A 172 -6.35 -16.34 -6.68
C LEU A 172 -4.94 -15.81 -6.42
N SER A 173 -4.81 -14.53 -6.08
CA SER A 173 -3.54 -13.93 -5.64
C SER A 173 -2.96 -14.64 -4.41
N THR A 174 -3.81 -15.13 -3.48
CA THR A 174 -3.34 -15.89 -2.31
C THR A 174 -2.80 -17.28 -2.67
N LYS A 175 -3.23 -17.84 -3.81
CA LYS A 175 -2.89 -19.21 -4.23
C LYS A 175 -1.61 -19.27 -5.06
N GLU A 176 -1.33 -18.24 -5.87
CA GLU A 176 -0.20 -18.23 -6.81
C GLU A 176 0.65 -16.94 -6.66
N PRO A 177 1.45 -16.82 -5.56
CA PRO A 177 2.22 -15.61 -5.26
C PRO A 177 3.40 -15.33 -6.22
N SER A 178 3.70 -16.25 -7.15
CA SER A 178 4.76 -16.10 -8.15
C SER A 178 4.35 -15.29 -9.38
N LEU A 179 3.05 -14.99 -9.55
CA LEU A 179 2.55 -14.24 -10.70
C LEU A 179 2.70 -12.74 -10.47
N GLN A 180 3.63 -12.13 -11.19
CA GLN A 180 3.93 -10.69 -11.13
C GLN A 180 2.90 -9.83 -11.89
N GLU A 181 2.16 -10.43 -12.82
CA GLU A 181 1.04 -9.80 -13.53
C GLU A 181 -0.11 -10.82 -13.61
N MET A 182 -1.32 -10.39 -13.24
CA MET A 182 -2.54 -11.17 -13.41
C MET A 182 -3.54 -10.30 -14.17
N SER A 183 -3.76 -10.63 -15.44
CA SER A 183 -4.88 -10.06 -16.20
C SER A 183 -6.10 -10.97 -16.05
N PHE A 184 -7.18 -10.40 -15.54
CA PHE A 184 -8.48 -11.04 -15.43
C PHE A 184 -9.40 -10.49 -16.53
N GLN A 185 -9.97 -11.38 -17.34
CA GLN A 185 -10.95 -11.01 -18.36
C GLN A 185 -12.30 -11.66 -18.02
N GLU A 186 -13.37 -10.86 -17.98
CA GLU A 186 -14.73 -11.40 -17.87
C GLU A 186 -15.08 -12.11 -19.19
N THR A 187 -15.31 -13.42 -19.13
CA THR A 187 -15.75 -14.19 -20.31
C THR A 187 -17.06 -14.94 -20.04
N GLY A 188 -18.04 -14.74 -20.92
CA GLY A 188 -19.24 -15.59 -21.03
C GLY A 188 -20.26 -15.52 -19.88
N LEU A 189 -21.39 -16.23 -20.05
CA LEU A 189 -22.39 -16.44 -19.01
C LEU A 189 -22.50 -17.96 -18.73
N PRO A 190 -22.38 -18.44 -17.47
CA PRO A 190 -22.06 -17.66 -16.27
C PRO A 190 -20.66 -17.06 -16.32
N ARG A 191 -20.48 -15.86 -15.75
CA ARG A 191 -19.20 -15.12 -15.76
C ARG A 191 -18.10 -16.02 -15.20
N GLN A 192 -17.18 -16.44 -16.07
CA GLN A 192 -16.00 -17.22 -15.67
C GLN A 192 -14.75 -16.34 -15.71
N LEU A 193 -13.92 -16.53 -14.70
CA LEU A 193 -12.64 -15.86 -14.55
C LEU A 193 -11.56 -16.68 -15.27
N THR A 194 -11.00 -16.13 -16.35
CA THR A 194 -9.86 -16.76 -17.03
C THR A 194 -8.59 -16.04 -16.64
N LEU A 195 -7.67 -16.76 -16.01
CA LEU A 195 -6.30 -16.30 -15.76
C LEU A 195 -5.53 -16.39 -17.07
N LEU A 196 -5.15 -15.24 -17.63
CA LEU A 196 -4.21 -15.20 -18.75
C LEU A 196 -2.80 -15.09 -18.13
N ALA A 197 -2.00 -16.13 -18.33
CA ALA A 197 -0.59 -16.19 -17.94
C ALA A 197 0.32 -15.77 -19.09
#